data_AF-A0A6N2S750-F1
#
_entry.id   AF-A0A6N2S750-F1
#
_cell.length_a   1.000
_cell.length_b   1.000
_cell.length_c   1.000
_cell.angle_alpha   90.00
_cell.angle_beta   90.00
_cell.angle_gamma   90.00
#
_symmetry.space_group_name_H-M   'P 1'
#
loop_
_entity.id
_entity.type
_entity.pdbx_description
1 polymer ?
#
loop_
_entity_poly.entity_id
_entity_poly.type
_entity_poly.pdbx_seq_one_letter_code
_entity_poly.pdbx_strand_id
1 'polypeptide(L)'
;MIIEVLEKDVIPKGNRKLLNRRNFYKQHLTSLGFSHVRGKYVIQLDDENEIETMKTLLESYRTKYQSYPNSYLRSGDYRKKFFDKNRPIFKDYYICAYCGRFLKKKDVTVDHIISIRKAQKSKILQFILRLVKINDINDEKNLTTSCETCNKKKGQKLSLSYVLRGILGRKSWYWIIYYIVIIVVLVIVILQIVNP
;
A
#
# COMPACT_ATOMS: atom_id res chain seq x y z
N MET A 1 0.83 7.86 16.39
CA MET A 1 0.13 8.66 15.38
C MET A 1 1.12 9.34 14.44
N ILE A 2 0.77 9.44 13.17
CA ILE A 2 1.51 10.19 12.14
C ILE A 2 0.90 11.58 12.06
N ILE A 3 1.73 12.62 12.04
CA ILE A 3 1.31 14.00 11.77
C ILE A 3 1.99 14.45 10.48
N GLU A 4 1.18 14.89 9.50
CA GLU A 4 1.62 15.38 8.20
C GLU A 4 1.24 16.86 8.04
N VAL A 5 2.22 17.72 7.78
CA VAL A 5 2.00 19.14 7.49
C VAL A 5 1.61 19.31 6.02
N LEU A 6 0.44 19.90 5.78
CA LEU A 6 -0.10 20.19 4.46
C LEU A 6 0.41 21.55 3.98
N GLU A 7 1.60 21.56 3.37
CA GLU A 7 2.18 22.78 2.80
C GLU A 7 1.36 23.23 1.57
N LYS A 8 0.35 24.10 1.75
CA LYS A 8 -0.22 24.90 0.63
C LYS A 8 -0.56 26.36 0.88
N ASP A 9 -0.71 26.89 2.10
CA ASP A 9 -1.17 28.29 2.28
C ASP A 9 -0.40 29.12 3.34
N VAL A 10 0.93 29.05 3.41
CA VAL A 10 1.71 29.96 4.29
C VAL A 10 2.43 31.07 3.48
N ILE A 11 2.15 31.23 2.17
CA ILE A 11 3.05 31.98 1.28
C ILE A 11 2.31 32.94 0.32
N PRO A 12 2.28 34.25 0.63
CA PRO A 12 2.30 35.27 -0.41
C PRO A 12 3.75 35.40 -0.93
N LYS A 13 3.97 35.26 -2.24
CA LYS A 13 5.26 35.55 -2.86
C LYS A 13 5.58 37.05 -2.70
N GLY A 14 6.81 37.40 -2.31
CA GLY A 14 7.36 38.74 -2.54
C GLY A 14 8.01 39.49 -1.37
N ASN A 15 8.02 38.97 -0.13
CA ASN A 15 8.54 39.73 1.02
C ASN A 15 9.76 39.07 1.70
N ARG A 16 10.92 39.76 1.72
CA ARG A 16 12.22 39.23 2.21
C ARG A 16 12.19 38.83 3.70
N LYS A 17 11.41 39.54 4.54
CA LYS A 17 11.17 39.16 5.96
C LYS A 17 10.40 37.84 6.11
N LEU A 18 9.49 37.54 5.18
CA LEU A 18 8.72 36.28 5.19
C LEU A 18 9.59 35.08 4.73
N LEU A 19 10.60 35.33 3.88
CA LEU A 19 11.58 34.32 3.46
C LEU A 19 12.45 33.82 4.63
N ASN A 20 12.84 34.72 5.54
CA ASN A 20 13.58 34.33 6.76
C ASN A 20 12.70 33.51 7.72
N ARG A 21 11.43 33.87 7.88
CA ARG A 21 10.47 33.04 8.63
C ARG A 21 10.28 31.66 8.01
N ARG A 22 10.29 31.56 6.68
CA ARG A 22 10.21 30.26 5.97
C ARG A 22 11.37 29.34 6.30
N ASN A 23 12.60 29.85 6.22
CA ASN A 23 13.79 29.04 6.50
C ASN A 23 13.85 28.65 7.97
N PHE A 24 13.49 29.56 8.88
CA PHE A 24 13.34 29.26 10.30
C PHE A 24 12.36 28.12 10.53
N TYR A 25 11.17 28.17 9.91
CA TYR A 25 10.13 27.17 10.11
C TYR A 25 10.55 25.78 9.62
N LYS A 26 11.22 25.71 8.48
CA LYS A 26 11.78 24.46 7.95
C LYS A 26 12.86 23.87 8.86
N GLN A 27 13.78 24.72 9.33
CA GLN A 27 14.82 24.29 10.28
C GLN A 27 14.21 23.82 11.59
N HIS A 28 13.20 24.53 12.10
CA HIS A 28 12.54 24.20 13.35
C HIS A 28 11.76 22.87 13.27
N LEU A 29 10.98 22.65 12.20
CA LEU A 29 10.31 21.36 11.98
C LEU A 29 11.33 20.22 11.87
N THR A 30 12.44 20.45 11.18
CA THR A 30 13.51 19.45 11.06
C THR A 30 14.15 19.16 12.43
N SER A 31 14.39 20.17 13.26
CA SER A 31 14.93 19.98 14.62
C SER A 31 13.96 19.27 15.56
N LEU A 32 12.65 19.38 15.31
CA LEU A 32 11.61 18.64 16.03
C LEU A 32 11.45 17.19 15.55
N GLY A 33 12.25 16.74 14.57
CA GLY A 33 12.23 15.37 14.08
C GLY A 33 11.32 15.11 12.88
N PHE A 34 10.76 16.16 12.25
CA PHE A 34 10.00 15.97 11.01
C PHE A 34 10.92 15.59 9.84
N SER A 35 10.53 14.55 9.12
CA SER A 35 11.15 14.13 7.87
C SER A 35 10.42 14.74 6.67
N HIS A 36 11.15 15.16 5.64
CA HIS A 36 10.56 15.71 4.42
C HIS A 36 10.33 14.61 3.36
N VAL A 37 9.06 14.24 3.13
CA VAL A 37 8.66 13.13 2.25
C VAL A 37 7.65 13.63 1.22
N ARG A 38 7.98 13.50 -0.07
CA ARG A 38 7.09 13.84 -1.20
C ARG A 38 6.48 15.25 -1.11
N GLY A 39 7.27 16.23 -0.67
CA GLY A 39 6.84 17.63 -0.57
C GLY A 39 6.01 17.95 0.67
N LYS A 40 6.10 17.14 1.72
CA LYS A 40 5.41 17.34 3.00
C LYS A 40 6.34 17.03 4.17
N TYR A 41 6.14 17.69 5.30
CA TYR A 41 6.82 17.34 6.56
C TYR A 41 5.98 16.33 7.32
N VAL A 42 6.61 15.24 7.76
CA VAL A 42 5.94 14.14 8.45
C VAL A 42 6.72 13.75 9.70
N ILE A 43 6.02 13.55 10.82
CA ILE A 43 6.58 12.96 12.03
C ILE A 43 5.70 11.78 12.49
N GLN A 44 6.34 10.77 13.06
CA GLN A 44 5.67 9.67 13.75
C GLN A 44 5.94 9.81 15.24
N LEU A 45 4.87 9.80 16.04
CA LEU A 45 4.92 9.91 17.49
C LEU A 45 4.12 8.75 18.08
N ASP A 46 4.60 8.10 19.13
CA ASP A 46 3.92 6.96 19.73
C ASP A 46 3.29 7.29 21.10
N ASP A 47 3.72 8.40 21.72
CA ASP A 47 3.24 8.90 23.00
C ASP A 47 2.11 9.94 22.84
N GLU A 48 1.03 9.81 23.64
CA GLU A 48 -0.14 10.69 23.56
C GLU A 48 0.14 12.15 23.97
N ASN A 49 1.06 12.37 24.93
CA ASN A 49 1.42 13.72 25.34
C ASN A 49 2.29 14.42 24.29
N GLU A 50 3.26 13.71 23.69
CA GLU A 50 4.05 14.23 22.57
C GLU A 50 3.17 14.57 21.38
N ILE A 51 2.21 13.70 21.08
CA ILE A 51 1.18 13.90 20.06
C ILE A 51 0.44 15.21 20.27
N GLU A 52 -0.06 15.46 21.48
CA GLU A 52 -0.90 16.62 21.76
C GLU A 52 -0.06 17.90 21.75
N THR A 53 1.12 17.84 22.38
CA THR A 53 2.12 18.92 22.34
C THR A 53 2.43 19.32 20.90
N MET A 54 2.63 18.34 20.01
CA MET A 54 2.94 18.61 18.62
C MET A 54 1.78 19.27 17.86
N LYS A 55 0.55 18.85 18.10
CA LYS A 55 -0.64 19.49 17.50
C LYS A 55 -0.78 20.93 17.96
N THR A 56 -0.73 21.18 19.28
CA THR A 56 -0.82 22.53 19.85
C THR A 56 0.26 23.44 19.26
N LEU A 57 1.48 22.92 19.09
CA LEU A 57 2.56 23.66 18.45
C LEU A 57 2.23 24.03 17.00
N LEU A 58 1.79 23.08 16.18
CA LEU A 58 1.43 23.32 14.78
C LEU A 58 0.24 24.29 14.64
N GLU A 59 -0.70 24.27 15.58
CA GLU A 59 -1.82 25.20 15.66
C GLU A 59 -1.37 26.62 16.02
N SER A 60 -0.43 26.77 16.97
CA SER A 60 0.18 28.07 17.31
C SER A 60 0.84 28.74 16.11
N TYR A 61 1.34 27.90 15.21
CA TYR A 61 1.95 28.32 13.96
C TYR A 61 0.96 28.51 12.81
N ARG A 62 -0.34 28.31 13.05
CA ARG A 62 -1.43 28.42 12.06
C ARG A 62 -1.21 27.53 10.83
N THR A 63 -0.59 26.37 11.03
CA THR A 63 -0.25 25.45 9.95
C THR A 63 -1.33 24.37 9.81
N LYS A 64 -1.76 24.10 8.58
CA LYS A 64 -2.68 23.00 8.29
C LYS A 64 -1.92 21.67 8.40
N TYR A 65 -2.47 20.73 9.16
CA TYR A 65 -1.91 19.39 9.28
C TYR A 65 -3.01 18.32 9.22
N GLN A 66 -2.61 17.08 8.95
CA GLN A 66 -3.47 15.89 9.02
C GLN A 66 -2.82 14.87 9.93
N SER A 67 -3.64 14.18 10.73
CA SER A 67 -3.17 13.14 11.64
C SER A 67 -3.81 11.79 11.32
N TYR A 68 -3.03 10.72 11.44
CA TYR A 68 -3.48 9.37 11.12
C TYR A 68 -2.89 8.34 12.10
N PRO A 69 -3.60 7.24 12.41
CA PRO A 69 -3.04 6.15 13.21
C PRO A 69 -1.75 5.59 12.58
N ASN A 70 -0.80 5.13 13.39
CA ASN A 70 0.47 4.55 12.90
C ASN A 70 0.26 3.34 11.99
N SER A 71 -0.87 2.64 12.13
CA SER A 71 -1.27 1.56 11.22
C SER A 71 -1.38 1.99 9.75
N TYR A 72 -1.40 3.30 9.45
CA TYR A 72 -1.37 3.81 8.08
C TYR A 72 0.04 3.90 7.47
N LEU A 73 1.12 3.72 8.23
CA LEU A 73 2.47 3.62 7.69
C LEU A 73 2.68 2.23 7.07
N ARG A 74 3.24 2.21 5.86
CA ARG A 74 3.85 1.01 5.30
C ARG A 74 5.08 0.72 6.18
N SER A 75 4.96 -0.18 7.16
CA SER A 75 6.10 -0.57 8.01
C SER A 75 7.28 -0.97 7.12
N GLY A 76 8.52 -0.68 7.49
CA GLY A 76 9.69 -1.16 6.72
C GLY A 76 9.74 -2.69 6.65
N ASP A 77 9.23 -3.35 7.70
CA ASP A 77 9.33 -4.79 7.90
C ASP A 77 8.18 -5.61 7.32
N TYR A 78 7.09 -5.01 6.83
CA TYR A 78 5.97 -5.78 6.24
C TYR A 78 6.42 -6.72 5.13
N ARG A 79 7.43 -6.32 4.32
CA ARG A 79 7.97 -7.15 3.24
C ARG A 79 8.68 -8.37 3.81
N LYS A 80 9.48 -8.20 4.86
CA LYS A 80 10.17 -9.28 5.56
C LYS A 80 9.15 -10.23 6.18
N LYS A 81 8.24 -9.70 7.01
CA LYS A 81 7.13 -10.45 7.64
C LYS A 81 6.26 -11.19 6.62
N PHE A 82 6.00 -10.58 5.46
CA PHE A 82 5.25 -11.21 4.38
C PHE A 82 5.97 -12.46 3.87
N PHE A 83 7.26 -12.38 3.59
CA PHE A 83 8.03 -13.52 3.10
C PHE A 83 8.31 -14.58 4.17
N ASP A 84 8.33 -14.21 5.45
CA ASP A 84 8.48 -15.18 6.55
C ASP A 84 7.24 -16.09 6.65
N LYS A 85 6.06 -15.55 6.32
CA LYS A 85 4.78 -16.26 6.39
C LYS A 85 4.32 -16.87 5.07
N ASN A 86 4.68 -16.24 3.94
CA ASN A 86 4.30 -16.68 2.61
C ASN A 86 5.45 -17.42 1.95
N ARG A 87 5.34 -18.75 1.94
CA ARG A 87 6.32 -19.63 1.31
C ARG A 87 6.21 -19.57 -0.22
N PRO A 88 7.35 -19.66 -0.93
CA PRO A 88 7.36 -19.82 -2.38
C PRO A 88 6.67 -21.13 -2.79
N ILE A 89 6.19 -21.18 -4.03
CA ILE A 89 5.49 -22.34 -4.57
C ILE A 89 6.49 -23.42 -4.97
N PHE A 90 7.65 -23.02 -5.50
CA PHE A 90 8.73 -23.91 -5.86
C PHE A 90 10.07 -23.16 -5.78
N LYS A 91 11.05 -23.72 -5.08
CA LYS A 91 12.36 -23.06 -4.83
C LYS A 91 12.17 -21.63 -4.29
N ASP A 92 12.66 -20.62 -5.00
CA ASP A 92 12.52 -19.19 -4.67
C ASP A 92 11.45 -18.48 -5.53
N TYR A 93 10.58 -19.25 -6.20
CA TYR A 93 9.55 -18.73 -7.09
C TYR A 93 8.20 -18.54 -6.39
N TYR A 94 7.65 -17.36 -6.60
CA TYR A 94 6.31 -16.93 -6.23
C TYR A 94 5.47 -16.76 -7.49
N ILE A 95 4.14 -16.71 -7.35
CA ILE A 95 3.25 -16.37 -8.45
C ILE A 95 2.65 -14.98 -8.21
N CYS A 96 2.60 -14.15 -9.24
CA CYS A 96 1.86 -12.89 -9.22
C CYS A 96 0.36 -13.16 -9.05
N ALA A 97 -0.25 -12.67 -7.98
CA ALA A 97 -1.66 -12.86 -7.72
C ALA A 97 -2.60 -12.21 -8.74
N TYR A 98 -2.10 -11.27 -9.54
CA TYR A 98 -2.93 -10.58 -10.52
C TYR A 98 -2.89 -11.19 -11.93
N CYS A 99 -1.82 -11.90 -12.29
CA CYS A 99 -1.62 -12.39 -13.65
C CYS A 99 -1.00 -13.79 -13.77
N GLY A 100 -0.65 -14.45 -12.67
CA GLY A 100 -0.16 -15.83 -12.69
C GLY A 100 1.34 -15.97 -13.00
N ARG A 101 2.00 -14.89 -13.41
CA ARG A 101 3.44 -14.92 -13.75
C ARG A 101 4.28 -15.44 -12.57
N PHE A 102 5.18 -16.38 -12.84
CA PHE A 102 6.22 -16.81 -11.91
C PHE A 102 7.28 -15.72 -11.72
N LEU A 103 7.65 -15.45 -10.47
CA LEU A 103 8.55 -14.38 -10.06
C LEU A 103 9.57 -14.93 -9.08
N LYS A 104 10.85 -14.61 -9.22
CA LYS A 104 11.80 -14.82 -8.14
C LYS A 104 11.50 -13.87 -7.00
N LYS A 105 11.86 -14.23 -5.75
CA LYS A 105 11.67 -13.39 -4.55
C LYS A 105 12.10 -11.93 -4.76
N LYS A 106 13.21 -11.69 -5.46
CA LYS A 106 13.73 -10.35 -5.75
C LYS A 106 12.81 -9.50 -6.64
N ASP A 107 12.07 -10.14 -7.54
CA ASP A 107 11.20 -9.48 -8.54
C ASP A 107 9.76 -9.31 -8.03
N VAL A 108 9.45 -9.88 -6.86
CA VAL A 108 8.14 -9.73 -6.21
C VAL A 108 8.02 -8.33 -5.62
N THR A 109 6.94 -7.63 -5.97
CA THR A 109 6.43 -6.49 -5.22
C THR A 109 5.38 -6.97 -4.22
N VAL A 110 5.49 -6.58 -2.95
CA VAL A 110 4.43 -6.84 -1.96
C VAL A 110 3.42 -5.71 -2.08
N ASP A 111 2.23 -6.04 -2.59
CA ASP A 111 1.13 -5.10 -2.83
C ASP A 111 0.00 -5.31 -1.82
N HIS A 112 -0.72 -4.23 -1.52
CA HIS A 112 -1.92 -4.28 -0.70
C HIS A 112 -3.14 -4.46 -1.62
N ILE A 113 -3.91 -5.52 -1.41
CA ILE A 113 -5.10 -5.81 -2.21
C ILE A 113 -6.10 -4.65 -2.11
N ILE A 114 -6.33 -4.14 -0.90
CA ILE A 114 -7.30 -3.09 -0.61
C ILE A 114 -6.64 -1.94 0.15
N SER A 115 -6.87 -0.70 -0.28
CA SER A 115 -6.52 0.49 0.51
C SER A 115 -7.70 0.91 1.39
N ILE A 116 -7.51 0.91 2.72
CA ILE A 116 -8.57 1.21 3.69
C ILE A 116 -9.20 2.59 3.47
N ARG A 117 -8.38 3.63 3.21
CA ARG A 117 -8.85 5.00 2.91
C ARG A 117 -9.86 5.07 1.77
N LYS A 118 -9.78 4.17 0.78
CA LYS A 118 -10.76 4.12 -0.33
C LYS A 118 -11.91 3.18 -0.05
N ALA A 119 -11.69 2.09 0.68
CA ALA A 119 -12.76 1.19 1.12
C ALA A 119 -13.78 1.89 2.03
N GLN A 120 -13.34 2.83 2.87
CA GLN A 120 -14.22 3.68 3.66
C GLN A 120 -15.27 4.45 2.83
N LYS A 121 -15.05 4.65 1.53
CA LYS A 121 -15.98 5.36 0.63
C LYS A 121 -16.95 4.45 -0.14
N SER A 122 -16.84 3.12 -0.05
CA SER A 122 -17.67 2.19 -0.82
C SER A 122 -18.28 1.09 0.05
N LYS A 123 -19.62 1.06 0.14
CA LYS A 123 -20.38 0.05 0.90
C LYS A 123 -20.15 -1.38 0.40
N ILE A 124 -20.02 -1.59 -0.91
CA ILE A 124 -19.75 -2.91 -1.51
C ILE A 124 -18.38 -3.42 -1.06
N LEU A 125 -17.37 -2.54 -1.06
CA LEU A 125 -16.04 -2.92 -0.63
C LEU A 125 -15.96 -3.20 0.87
N GLN A 126 -16.69 -2.44 1.69
CA GLN A 126 -16.83 -2.70 3.11
C GLN A 126 -17.52 -4.05 3.38
N PHE A 127 -18.48 -4.44 2.54
CA PHE A 127 -19.12 -5.76 2.63
C PHE A 127 -18.14 -6.89 2.31
N ILE A 128 -17.38 -6.77 1.21
CA ILE A 128 -16.35 -7.75 0.85
C ILE A 128 -15.28 -7.85 1.94
N LEU A 129 -14.79 -6.72 2.46
CA LEU A 129 -13.80 -6.66 3.54
C LEU A 129 -14.26 -7.38 4.81
N ARG A 130 -15.53 -7.20 5.19
CA ARG A 130 -16.15 -7.90 6.32
C ARG A 130 -16.19 -9.41 6.08
N LEU A 131 -16.55 -9.86 4.88
CA LEU A 131 -16.53 -11.28 4.51
C LEU A 131 -15.11 -11.88 4.60
N VAL A 132 -14.08 -11.13 4.19
CA VAL A 132 -12.69 -11.62 4.23
C VAL A 132 -11.96 -11.36 5.55
N LYS A 133 -12.65 -10.80 6.57
CA LYS A 133 -12.12 -10.52 7.91
C LYS A 133 -10.78 -9.76 7.89
N ILE A 134 -10.67 -8.74 7.04
CA ILE A 134 -9.50 -7.84 6.99
C ILE A 134 -9.84 -6.62 7.84
N ASN A 135 -9.27 -6.56 9.06
CA ASN A 135 -9.52 -5.48 10.02
C ASN A 135 -8.39 -4.43 10.05
N ASP A 136 -7.20 -4.79 9.57
CA ASP A 136 -6.01 -3.93 9.50
C ASP A 136 -5.48 -3.88 8.07
N ILE A 137 -5.02 -2.70 7.62
CA ILE A 137 -4.43 -2.53 6.29
C ILE A 137 -3.14 -3.33 6.16
N ASN A 138 -2.41 -3.49 7.27
CA ASN A 138 -1.17 -4.25 7.35
C ASN A 138 -1.40 -5.73 7.66
N ASP A 139 -2.65 -6.18 7.78
CA ASP A 139 -2.96 -7.60 7.89
C ASP A 139 -2.37 -8.31 6.67
N GLU A 140 -1.67 -9.41 6.93
CA GLU A 140 -1.15 -10.31 5.89
C GLU A 140 -2.24 -10.71 4.89
N LYS A 141 -3.49 -10.84 5.36
CA LYS A 141 -4.63 -11.14 4.48
C LYS A 141 -4.88 -10.05 3.43
N ASN A 142 -4.42 -8.84 3.67
CA ASN A 142 -4.50 -7.74 2.71
C ASN A 142 -3.25 -7.63 1.84
N LEU A 143 -2.21 -8.45 2.07
CA LEU A 143 -0.98 -8.45 1.30
C LEU A 143 -0.99 -9.55 0.23
N THR A 144 -0.32 -9.27 -0.89
CA THR A 144 -0.15 -10.24 -1.95
C THR A 144 1.12 -10.02 -2.76
N THR A 145 1.55 -11.07 -3.46
CA THR A 145 2.64 -11.03 -4.43
C THR A 145 2.16 -10.42 -5.74
N SER A 146 2.89 -9.44 -6.24
CA SER A 146 2.59 -8.76 -7.50
C SER A 146 3.85 -8.58 -8.33
N CYS A 147 3.76 -8.72 -9.65
CA CYS A 147 4.83 -8.27 -10.54
C CYS A 147 4.79 -6.75 -10.67
N GLU A 148 5.93 -6.13 -10.99
CA GLU A 148 6.04 -4.68 -11.13
C GLU A 148 5.00 -4.12 -12.11
N THR A 149 4.78 -4.78 -13.25
CA THR A 149 3.82 -4.37 -14.27
C THR A 149 2.38 -4.32 -13.72
N CYS A 150 1.95 -5.37 -13.02
CA CYS A 150 0.61 -5.43 -12.42
C CYS A 150 0.47 -4.43 -11.29
N ASN A 151 1.49 -4.30 -10.43
CA ASN A 151 1.51 -3.32 -9.36
C ASN A 151 1.37 -1.88 -9.89
N LYS A 152 2.12 -1.52 -10.93
CA LYS A 152 2.00 -0.22 -11.61
C LYS A 152 0.62 -0.03 -12.25
N LYS A 153 0.12 -1.04 -12.97
CA LYS A 153 -1.18 -0.98 -13.67
C LYS A 153 -2.37 -0.84 -12.72
N LYS A 154 -2.32 -1.56 -11.59
CA LYS A 154 -3.27 -1.42 -10.48
C LYS A 154 -3.13 -0.04 -9.87
N GLY A 155 -1.92 0.37 -9.49
CA GLY A 155 -1.67 1.65 -8.85
C GLY A 155 -2.60 1.83 -7.64
N GLN A 156 -3.40 2.90 -7.67
CA GLN A 156 -4.41 3.19 -6.65
C GLN A 156 -5.83 2.79 -7.06
N LYS A 157 -6.00 2.04 -8.17
CA LYS A 157 -7.33 1.60 -8.65
C LYS A 157 -7.91 0.58 -7.69
N LEU A 158 -9.18 0.77 -7.38
CA LEU A 158 -9.95 -0.07 -6.48
C LEU A 158 -11.12 -0.66 -7.27
N SER A 159 -10.82 -1.61 -8.17
CA SER A 159 -11.86 -2.31 -8.92
C SER A 159 -12.14 -3.68 -8.30
N LEU A 160 -13.39 -4.13 -8.39
CA LEU A 160 -13.81 -5.44 -7.93
C LEU A 160 -12.92 -6.56 -8.50
N SER A 161 -12.56 -6.44 -9.79
CA SER A 161 -11.65 -7.39 -10.46
C SER A 161 -10.27 -7.48 -9.79
N TYR A 162 -9.63 -6.36 -9.44
CA TYR A 162 -8.33 -6.40 -8.75
C TYR A 162 -8.43 -6.95 -7.34
N VAL A 163 -9.53 -6.66 -6.64
CA VAL A 163 -9.76 -7.19 -5.28
C VAL A 163 -9.96 -8.71 -5.34
N LEU A 164 -10.84 -9.21 -6.20
CA LEU A 164 -11.08 -10.64 -6.38
C LEU A 164 -9.83 -11.38 -6.84
N ARG A 165 -9.11 -10.85 -7.84
CA ARG A 165 -7.83 -11.43 -8.29
C ARG A 165 -6.80 -11.45 -7.17
N GLY A 166 -6.69 -10.40 -6.37
CA GLY A 166 -5.78 -10.39 -5.22
C GLY A 166 -6.13 -11.43 -4.16
N ILE A 167 -7.42 -11.56 -3.82
CA ILE A 167 -7.91 -12.51 -2.80
C ILE A 167 -7.79 -13.96 -3.25
N LEU A 168 -8.11 -14.26 -4.51
CA LEU A 168 -8.03 -15.61 -5.07
C LEU A 168 -6.59 -15.96 -5.47
N GLY A 169 -5.95 -15.08 -6.23
CA GLY A 169 -4.63 -15.29 -6.81
C GLY A 169 -3.48 -15.30 -5.80
N ARG A 170 -3.68 -14.84 -4.56
CA ARG A 170 -2.68 -15.07 -3.50
C ARG A 170 -2.60 -16.54 -3.07
N LYS A 171 -3.61 -17.35 -3.40
CA LYS A 171 -3.65 -18.77 -3.03
C LYS A 171 -2.99 -19.58 -4.14
N SER A 172 -1.91 -20.30 -3.82
CA SER A 172 -1.15 -21.07 -4.80
C SER A 172 -2.00 -22.09 -5.57
N TRP A 173 -2.94 -22.75 -4.87
CA TRP A 173 -3.85 -23.73 -5.48
C TRP A 173 -4.73 -23.12 -6.59
N TYR A 174 -5.10 -21.84 -6.50
CA TYR A 174 -5.90 -21.18 -7.54
C TYR A 174 -5.16 -21.19 -8.89
N TRP A 175 -3.86 -20.89 -8.87
CA TRP A 175 -3.04 -20.89 -10.08
C TRP A 175 -2.73 -22.29 -10.58
N ILE A 176 -2.52 -23.25 -9.67
CA ILE A 176 -2.34 -24.66 -10.05
C ILE A 176 -3.56 -25.15 -10.82
N ILE A 177 -4.77 -24.94 -10.29
CA ILE A 177 -6.02 -25.30 -10.98
C ILE A 177 -6.14 -24.55 -12.31
N TYR A 178 -5.86 -23.24 -12.34
CA TYR A 178 -5.91 -22.44 -13.55
C TYR A 178 -5.02 -23.00 -14.68
N TYR A 179 -3.78 -23.37 -14.36
CA TYR A 179 -2.87 -23.95 -15.34
C TYR A 179 -3.26 -25.37 -15.76
N ILE A 180 -3.78 -26.20 -14.86
CA ILE A 180 -4.31 -27.52 -15.20
C ILE A 180 -5.45 -27.37 -16.21
N VAL A 181 -6.40 -26.47 -15.96
CA VAL A 181 -7.52 -26.21 -16.89
C VAL A 181 -7.01 -25.75 -18.26
N ILE A 182 -6.03 -24.84 -18.32
CA ILE A 182 -5.42 -24.43 -19.59
C ILE A 182 -4.81 -25.62 -20.33
N ILE A 183 -4.05 -26.47 -19.64
CA ILE A 183 -3.41 -27.64 -20.25
C ILE A 183 -4.48 -28.60 -20.81
N VAL A 184 -5.53 -28.88 -20.04
CA VAL A 184 -6.64 -29.75 -20.49
C VAL A 184 -7.29 -29.20 -21.75
N VAL A 185 -7.60 -27.90 -21.79
CA VAL A 185 -8.18 -27.26 -22.98
C VAL A 185 -7.23 -27.35 -24.17
N LEU A 186 -5.93 -27.08 -23.98
CA LEU A 186 -4.94 -27.20 -25.06
C LEU A 186 -4.85 -28.62 -25.60
N VAL A 187 -4.86 -29.63 -24.73
CA VAL A 187 -4.85 -31.04 -25.15
C VAL A 187 -6.10 -31.38 -25.97
N ILE A 188 -7.29 -30.95 -25.55
CA ILE A 188 -8.54 -31.17 -26.30
C ILE A 188 -8.44 -30.55 -27.70
N VAL A 189 -7.98 -29.30 -27.79
CA VAL A 189 -7.83 -28.59 -29.08
C VAL A 189 -6.81 -29.31 -29.98
N ILE A 190 -5.68 -29.76 -29.43
CA ILE A 190 -4.68 -30.52 -30.21
C ILE A 190 -5.28 -31.84 -30.71
N LEU A 191 -6.02 -32.56 -29.86
CA LEU A 191 -6.67 -33.81 -30.26
C LEU A 191 -7.69 -33.61 -31.38
N GLN A 192 -8.44 -32.50 -31.38
CA GLN A 192 -9.37 -32.15 -32.46
C GLN A 192 -8.67 -31.79 -33.77
N ILE A 193 -7.47 -31.20 -33.70
CA ILE A 193 -6.69 -30.87 -34.90
C ILE A 193 -6.03 -32.13 -35.49
N VAL A 194 -5.55 -33.04 -34.63
CA VAL A 194 -4.86 -34.27 -35.02
C VAL A 194 -5.84 -35.36 -35.46
N ASN A 195 -7.04 -35.42 -34.86
CA ASN A 195 -8.13 -36.33 -35.23
C ASN A 195 -9.38 -35.50 -35.63
N PRO A 196 -9.38 -34.90 -36.83
CA PRO A 196 -10.47 -34.03 -37.28
C PRO A 196 -11.80 -34.77 -37.48
#